data_AF-W9RE90-F1
#
_entry.id   AF-W9RE90-F1
#
_cell.length_a   1.000
_cell.length_b   1.000
_cell.length_c   1.000
_cell.angle_alpha   90.00
_cell.angle_beta   90.00
_cell.angle_gamma   90.00
#
_symmetry.space_group_name_H-M   'P 1'
#
loop_
_entity.id
_entity.type
_entity.pdbx_description
1 polymer ?
#
loop_
_entity_poly.entity_id
_entity_poly.type
_entity_poly.pdbx_seq_one_letter_code
_entity_poly.pdbx_strand_id
1 'polypeptide(L)'
;MKTEFVKVYSYEELGEKLKKLRPEGKGEGWFSMEELNQRLMNLREIEQKETESRIAGLPYRDLRESLAKLRLSSDEEKAGKASIERLDVLGQLGRTPSFMMQPPKEHLVERASALLSYKLTYFHPDNMSSAEKMKSELAKVRDEFKMSESDCGSARVQVAQLTTKIKHLSAVLHKKDKHSRKGLVAMVQKRKKLLKYLRRTDWESYCFVLDKLGLRDNPDYKN
;
A
#
# COMPACT_ATOMS: atom_id res chain seq x y z
N MET A 1 24.75 -11.30 -14.28
CA MET A 1 25.89 -10.74 -13.50
C MET A 1 25.37 -9.57 -12.68
N LYS A 2 25.64 -9.52 -11.37
CA LYS A 2 25.27 -8.35 -10.55
C LYS A 2 26.16 -7.18 -11.00
N THR A 3 25.60 -6.01 -11.30
CA THR A 3 26.35 -4.83 -11.80
C THR A 3 26.33 -3.64 -10.83
N GLU A 4 25.73 -3.82 -9.65
CA GLU A 4 25.64 -2.78 -8.62
C GLU A 4 26.97 -2.59 -7.88
N PHE A 5 27.50 -1.36 -7.89
CA PHE A 5 28.70 -0.97 -7.13
C PHE A 5 28.40 -0.86 -5.64
N VAL A 6 29.40 -1.12 -4.81
CA VAL A 6 29.25 -0.95 -3.35
C VAL A 6 29.30 0.53 -2.99
N LYS A 7 30.05 1.34 -3.75
CA LYS A 7 30.19 2.80 -3.64
C LYS A 7 29.41 3.52 -4.74
N VAL A 8 28.81 4.66 -4.41
CA VAL A 8 28.25 5.61 -5.40
C VAL A 8 29.36 6.55 -5.81
N TYR A 9 29.61 6.67 -7.11
CA TYR A 9 30.62 7.57 -7.67
C TYR A 9 29.97 8.69 -8.46
N SER A 10 30.60 9.87 -8.43
CA SER A 10 30.38 10.87 -9.47
C SER A 10 30.94 10.35 -10.81
N TYR A 11 30.43 10.86 -11.93
CA TYR A 11 30.88 10.41 -13.26
C TYR A 11 32.39 10.65 -13.47
N GLU A 12 32.92 11.74 -12.92
CA GLU A 12 34.33 12.10 -13.01
C GLU A 12 35.23 11.12 -12.24
N GLU A 13 34.87 10.81 -10.99
CA GLU A 13 35.61 9.87 -10.15
C GLU A 13 35.62 8.45 -10.73
N LEU A 14 34.47 8.00 -11.25
CA LEU A 14 34.36 6.70 -11.88
C LEU A 14 35.25 6.63 -13.13
N GLY A 15 35.27 7.70 -13.93
CA GLY A 15 36.13 7.83 -15.10
C GLY A 15 37.61 7.72 -14.75
N GLU A 16 38.07 8.42 -13.71
CA GLU A 16 39.47 8.35 -13.27
C GLU A 16 39.86 6.95 -12.79
N LYS A 17 39.01 6.30 -12.01
CA LYS A 17 39.27 4.94 -11.51
C LYS A 17 39.33 3.92 -12.64
N LEU A 18 38.41 4.01 -13.60
CA LEU A 18 38.42 3.13 -14.79
C LEU A 18 39.59 3.42 -15.71
N LYS A 19 40.10 4.65 -15.75
CA LYS A 19 41.31 5.01 -16.50
C LYS A 19 42.56 4.37 -15.89
N LYS A 20 42.66 4.32 -14.56
CA LYS A 20 43.77 3.67 -13.83
C LYS A 20 43.79 2.15 -14.02
N LEU A 21 42.64 1.52 -14.21
CA LEU A 21 42.50 0.09 -14.45
C LEU A 21 42.64 -0.31 -15.93
N ARG A 22 43.24 0.55 -16.77
CA ARG A 22 43.51 0.24 -18.16
C ARG A 22 44.68 -0.75 -18.26
N PRO A 23 44.56 -1.82 -19.07
CA PRO A 23 45.69 -2.74 -19.28
C PRO A 23 46.84 -2.02 -20.02
N GLU A 24 48.07 -2.31 -19.62
CA GLU A 24 49.27 -1.75 -20.26
C GLU A 24 49.42 -2.31 -21.68
N GLY A 25 49.58 -1.43 -22.68
CA GLY A 25 49.86 -1.84 -24.07
C GLY A 25 48.80 -1.57 -25.13
N LYS A 26 47.68 -0.88 -24.83
CA LYS A 26 46.71 -0.43 -25.86
C LYS A 26 46.79 1.08 -26.09
N GLY A 27 47.13 1.46 -27.33
CA GLY A 27 47.22 2.84 -27.84
C GLY A 27 45.87 3.56 -27.85
N GLU A 28 45.91 4.85 -28.20
CA GLU A 28 44.93 5.95 -28.03
C GLU A 28 43.54 5.77 -28.68
N GLY A 29 42.99 4.55 -28.74
CA GLY A 29 41.67 4.23 -29.24
C GLY A 29 40.57 4.21 -28.17
N TRP A 30 39.33 4.41 -28.60
CA TRP A 30 38.12 4.23 -27.79
C TRP A 30 37.99 2.75 -27.37
N PHE A 31 37.70 2.48 -26.10
CA PHE A 31 37.69 1.13 -25.53
C PHE A 31 36.54 0.25 -26.09
N SER A 32 36.71 -1.08 -26.08
CA SER A 32 35.62 -2.02 -26.41
C SER A 32 34.69 -2.26 -25.21
N MET A 33 33.45 -2.65 -25.46
CA MET A 33 32.45 -2.91 -24.41
C MET A 33 32.88 -4.04 -23.46
N GLU A 34 33.51 -5.07 -24.00
CA GLU A 34 34.07 -6.19 -23.23
C GLU A 34 35.17 -5.72 -22.28
N GLU A 35 36.03 -4.82 -22.76
CA GLU A 35 37.11 -4.25 -21.96
C GLU A 35 36.57 -3.34 -20.84
N LEU A 36 35.55 -2.53 -21.11
CA LEU A 36 34.89 -1.74 -20.06
C LEU A 36 34.28 -2.64 -18.98
N ASN A 37 33.59 -3.71 -19.37
CA ASN A 37 33.00 -4.65 -18.43
C ASN A 37 34.06 -5.32 -17.55
N GLN A 38 35.21 -5.69 -18.10
CA GLN A 38 36.34 -6.22 -17.33
C GLN A 38 36.86 -5.21 -16.30
N ARG A 39 36.98 -3.93 -16.68
CA ARG A 39 37.41 -2.86 -15.75
C ARG A 39 36.42 -2.64 -14.62
N LEU A 40 35.11 -2.67 -14.91
CA LEU A 40 34.06 -2.53 -13.89
C LEU A 40 34.07 -3.71 -12.90
N MET A 41 34.36 -4.93 -13.37
CA MET A 41 34.52 -6.10 -12.51
C MET A 41 35.75 -5.97 -11.60
N ASN A 42 36.91 -5.61 -12.16
CA ASN A 42 38.13 -5.42 -11.37
C ASN A 42 37.97 -4.31 -10.34
N LEU A 43 37.30 -3.22 -10.70
CA LEU A 43 37.01 -2.12 -9.77
C LEU A 43 36.19 -2.61 -8.56
N ARG A 44 35.21 -3.49 -8.79
CA ARG A 44 34.42 -4.08 -7.73
C ARG A 44 35.23 -5.01 -6.83
N GLU A 45 36.07 -5.86 -7.40
CA GLU A 45 36.89 -6.77 -6.59
C GLU A 45 37.83 -5.99 -5.66
N ILE A 46 38.37 -4.87 -6.14
CA ILE A 46 39.15 -3.94 -5.32
C ILE A 46 38.28 -3.35 -4.20
N GLU A 47 37.04 -2.94 -4.49
CA GLU A 47 36.12 -2.46 -3.45
C GLU A 47 35.81 -3.52 -2.39
N GLN A 48 35.56 -4.76 -2.81
CA GLN A 48 35.27 -5.85 -1.89
C GLN A 48 36.46 -6.09 -0.96
N LYS A 49 37.67 -6.17 -1.51
CA LYS A 49 38.92 -6.31 -0.74
C LYS A 49 39.16 -5.12 0.20
N GLU A 50 38.90 -3.89 -0.24
CA GLU A 50 38.94 -2.71 0.62
C GLU A 50 37.92 -2.80 1.76
N THR A 51 36.69 -3.26 1.49
CA THR A 51 35.65 -3.39 2.53
C THR A 51 35.90 -4.53 3.51
N GLU A 52 36.62 -5.56 3.08
CA GLU A 52 37.03 -6.70 3.90
C GLU A 52 38.25 -6.38 4.79
N SER A 53 39.00 -5.34 4.47
CA SER A 53 40.07 -4.86 5.34
C SER A 53 39.51 -4.39 6.68
N ARG A 54 40.11 -4.88 7.77
CA ARG A 54 39.65 -4.66 9.14
C ARG A 54 40.37 -3.47 9.76
N ILE A 55 39.63 -2.51 10.30
CA ILE A 55 40.16 -1.48 11.20
C ILE A 55 39.70 -1.82 12.61
N ALA A 56 40.65 -1.97 13.53
CA ALA A 56 40.39 -2.29 14.94
C ALA A 56 39.45 -3.50 15.16
N GLY A 57 39.57 -4.54 14.31
CA GLY A 57 38.83 -5.80 14.46
C GLY A 57 37.42 -5.82 13.85
N LEU A 58 36.90 -4.71 13.33
CA LEU A 58 35.59 -4.64 12.68
C LEU A 58 35.73 -4.53 11.16
N PRO A 59 34.89 -5.24 10.36
CA PRO A 59 34.90 -5.10 8.91
C PRO A 59 34.31 -3.75 8.49
N TYR A 60 34.93 -3.10 7.51
CA TYR A 60 34.52 -1.76 7.04
C TYR A 60 33.09 -1.73 6.49
N ARG A 61 32.59 -2.88 6.03
CA ARG A 61 31.20 -3.09 5.60
C ARG A 61 30.19 -2.73 6.70
N ASP A 62 30.42 -3.16 7.94
CA ASP A 62 29.48 -2.97 9.06
C ASP A 62 29.49 -1.52 9.54
N LEU A 63 30.67 -0.89 9.53
CA LEU A 63 30.83 0.54 9.78
C LEU A 63 30.12 1.38 8.72
N ARG A 64 30.27 1.01 7.43
CA ARG A 64 29.59 1.68 6.31
C ARG A 64 28.08 1.53 6.39
N GLU A 65 27.57 0.34 6.71
CA GLU A 65 26.12 0.12 6.84
C GLU A 65 25.54 0.95 7.98
N SER A 66 26.27 1.05 9.09
CA SER A 66 25.93 1.91 10.23
C SER A 66 25.98 3.40 9.85
N LEU A 67 26.99 3.83 9.08
CA LEU A 67 27.12 5.21 8.60
C LEU A 67 26.07 5.58 7.54
N ALA A 68 25.68 4.63 6.68
CA ALA A 68 24.64 4.82 5.69
C ALA A 68 23.26 4.93 6.36
N LYS A 69 23.00 4.14 7.41
CA LYS A 69 21.81 4.31 8.27
C LYS A 69 21.79 5.68 8.95
N LEU A 70 22.95 6.16 9.44
CA LEU A 70 23.09 7.52 9.98
C LEU A 70 22.85 8.61 8.90
N ARG A 71 23.32 8.40 7.68
CA ARG A 71 23.15 9.36 6.58
C ARG A 71 21.71 9.42 6.08
N LEU A 72 21.03 8.28 5.99
CA LEU A 72 19.60 8.22 5.68
C LEU A 72 18.75 8.91 6.75
N SER A 73 19.15 8.83 8.03
CA SER A 73 18.50 9.61 9.10
C SER A 73 18.80 11.11 9.04
N SER A 74 19.90 11.54 8.41
CA SER A 74 20.23 12.96 8.26
C SER A 74 19.51 13.66 7.11
N ASP A 75 18.96 12.91 6.14
CA ASP A 75 18.13 13.49 5.07
C ASP A 75 16.67 13.74 5.52
N GLU A 76 16.22 13.13 6.63
CA GLU A 76 14.93 13.45 7.26
C GLU A 76 15.00 14.59 8.29
N GLU A 77 16.20 15.00 8.73
CA GLU A 77 16.39 16.01 9.78
C GLU A 77 17.25 17.20 9.32
N LYS A 78 16.72 18.03 8.40
CA LYS A 78 17.05 19.47 8.38
C LYS A 78 16.00 20.28 9.13
N ALA A 79 15.82 19.96 10.41
CA ALA A 79 15.26 20.87 11.39
C ALA A 79 15.77 20.50 12.79
N GLY A 80 16.79 21.21 13.26
CA GLY A 80 17.08 21.29 14.70
C GLY A 80 18.40 20.65 15.14
N LYS A 81 19.33 21.53 15.52
CA LYS A 81 20.52 21.27 16.32
C LYS A 81 20.21 20.33 17.51
N ALA A 82 20.81 19.14 17.56
CA ALA A 82 21.03 18.36 18.79
C ALA A 82 22.08 17.27 18.51
N SER A 83 23.29 17.42 19.04
CA SER A 83 23.77 16.74 20.26
C SER A 83 24.53 15.44 19.96
N ILE A 84 25.77 15.42 20.41
CA ILE A 84 26.76 14.33 20.44
C ILE A 84 26.28 13.12 21.29
N GLU A 85 24.98 12.91 21.49
CA GLU A 85 24.41 12.00 22.49
C GLU A 85 23.83 10.68 21.95
N ARG A 86 24.17 10.24 20.73
CA ARG A 86 23.57 9.01 20.16
C ARG A 86 24.60 7.96 19.74
N LEU A 87 25.51 7.63 20.65
CA LEU A 87 26.20 6.34 20.64
C LEU A 87 25.51 5.44 21.67
N ASP A 88 24.45 4.73 21.25
CA ASP A 88 23.78 3.73 22.09
C ASP A 88 24.59 2.42 22.11
N VAL A 89 25.73 2.47 22.81
CA VAL A 89 26.58 1.31 23.08
C VAL A 89 25.85 0.29 23.97
N LEU A 90 24.82 0.72 24.70
CA LEU A 90 24.13 -0.11 25.70
C LEU A 90 23.06 -1.01 25.07
N GLY A 91 22.40 -0.57 24.00
CA GLY A 91 21.48 -1.40 23.22
C GLY A 91 22.14 -2.62 22.56
N GLN A 92 23.43 -2.57 22.26
CA GLN A 92 24.21 -3.71 21.73
C GLN A 92 24.50 -4.79 22.79
N LEU A 93 24.38 -4.48 24.08
CA LEU A 93 24.60 -5.39 25.22
C LEU A 93 23.31 -6.07 25.71
N GLY A 94 22.19 -5.94 24.98
CA GLY A 94 20.90 -6.55 25.35
C GLY A 94 20.23 -5.91 26.57
N ARG A 95 20.66 -4.71 26.98
CA ARG A 95 20.00 -3.92 28.02
C ARG A 95 18.99 -2.97 27.38
N THR A 96 17.87 -2.75 28.06
CA THR A 96 16.90 -1.74 27.64
C THR A 96 17.56 -0.36 27.70
N PRO A 97 17.56 0.41 26.60
CA PRO A 97 18.14 1.75 26.58
C PRO A 97 17.47 2.69 27.60
N SER A 98 18.24 3.59 28.19
CA SER A 98 17.80 4.50 29.27
C SER A 98 16.56 5.34 28.90
N PHE A 99 16.41 5.71 27.62
CA PHE A 99 15.27 6.49 27.13
C PHE A 99 13.95 5.71 27.08
N MET A 100 13.97 4.38 27.13
CA MET A 100 12.77 3.53 27.20
C MET A 100 12.31 3.26 28.64
N MET A 101 13.14 3.59 29.63
CA MET A 101 12.82 3.43 31.06
C MET A 101 11.98 4.59 31.60
N GLN A 102 11.90 5.70 30.86
CA GLN A 102 11.10 6.86 31.22
C GLN A 102 9.75 6.83 30.49
N PRO A 103 8.65 7.26 31.13
CA PRO A 103 7.38 7.38 30.45
C PRO A 103 7.52 8.33 29.24
N PRO A 104 6.80 8.05 28.13
CA PRO A 104 6.91 8.85 26.91
C PRO A 104 6.57 10.31 27.21
N LYS A 105 7.35 11.21 26.62
CA LYS A 105 7.22 12.67 26.84
C LYS A 105 5.77 13.10 26.63
N GLU A 106 5.18 13.74 27.63
CA GLU A 106 3.74 14.06 27.70
C GLU A 106 3.25 14.79 26.45
N HIS A 107 3.99 15.79 25.97
CA HIS A 107 3.63 16.54 24.74
C HIS A 107 3.59 15.68 23.46
N LEU A 108 4.31 14.55 23.39
CA LEU A 108 4.21 13.61 22.26
C LEU A 108 2.98 12.72 22.40
N VAL A 109 2.64 12.30 23.62
CA VAL A 109 1.42 11.57 23.92
C VAL A 109 0.20 12.44 23.67
N GLU A 110 0.25 13.72 24.05
CA GLU A 110 -0.78 14.72 23.78
C GLU A 110 -0.92 15.05 22.29
N ARG A 111 0.19 15.15 21.54
CA ARG A 111 0.12 15.32 20.08
C ARG A 111 -0.41 14.08 19.39
N ALA A 112 -0.02 12.89 19.85
CA ALA A 112 -0.53 11.63 19.32
C ALA A 112 -2.01 11.46 19.68
N SER A 113 -2.44 11.84 20.89
CA SER A 113 -3.84 11.79 21.32
C SER A 113 -4.67 12.86 20.63
N ALA A 114 -4.14 14.06 20.40
CA ALA A 114 -4.77 15.11 19.62
C ALA A 114 -4.85 14.75 18.13
N LEU A 115 -3.82 14.13 17.55
CA LEU A 115 -3.86 13.59 16.19
C LEU A 115 -4.82 12.41 16.07
N LEU A 116 -4.88 11.54 17.09
CA LEU A 116 -5.82 10.44 17.15
C LEU A 116 -7.26 10.97 17.28
N SER A 117 -7.48 11.99 18.12
CA SER A 117 -8.73 12.71 18.29
C SER A 117 -9.17 13.41 17.01
N TYR A 118 -8.26 14.16 16.37
CA TYR A 118 -8.48 14.78 15.07
C TYR A 118 -8.84 13.70 14.05
N LYS A 119 -8.03 12.66 13.89
CA LYS A 119 -8.29 11.54 12.97
C LYS A 119 -9.64 10.86 13.25
N LEU A 120 -9.98 10.59 14.51
CA LEU A 120 -11.29 10.05 14.90
C LEU A 120 -12.44 11.01 14.55
N THR A 121 -12.20 12.32 14.62
CA THR A 121 -13.19 13.35 14.28
C THR A 121 -13.41 13.42 12.76
N TYR A 122 -12.36 13.47 11.93
CA TYR A 122 -12.52 13.58 10.46
C TYR A 122 -12.96 12.26 9.80
N PHE A 123 -12.56 11.11 10.33
CA PHE A 123 -12.93 9.80 9.80
C PHE A 123 -14.16 9.19 10.48
N HIS A 124 -14.92 9.99 11.25
CA HIS A 124 -16.16 9.52 11.86
C HIS A 124 -17.21 9.19 10.77
N PRO A 125 -17.98 8.09 10.90
CA PRO A 125 -19.02 7.72 9.94
C PRO A 125 -20.03 8.83 9.64
N ASP A 126 -20.27 9.72 10.60
CA ASP A 126 -21.20 10.85 10.44
C ASP A 126 -20.69 11.88 9.43
N ASN A 127 -19.37 12.08 9.39
CA ASN A 127 -18.69 13.02 8.49
C ASN A 127 -18.41 12.43 7.10
N MET A 128 -18.78 11.16 6.86
CA MET A 128 -18.64 10.54 5.56
C MET A 128 -19.69 11.04 4.57
N SER A 129 -19.28 11.12 3.30
CA SER A 129 -20.16 11.38 2.16
C SER A 129 -21.23 10.28 2.01
N SER A 130 -22.34 10.60 1.34
CA SER A 130 -23.37 9.61 1.00
C SER A 130 -22.81 8.42 0.21
N ALA A 131 -21.80 8.65 -0.63
CA ALA A 131 -21.13 7.60 -1.41
C ALA A 131 -20.36 6.62 -0.51
N GLU A 132 -19.65 7.11 0.50
CA GLU A 132 -18.91 6.27 1.46
C GLU A 132 -19.85 5.50 2.37
N LYS A 133 -20.92 6.15 2.86
CA LYS A 133 -22.00 5.49 3.62
C LYS A 133 -22.60 4.34 2.81
N MET A 134 -22.96 4.61 1.55
CA MET A 134 -23.47 3.60 0.62
C MET A 134 -22.45 2.47 0.38
N LYS A 135 -21.16 2.77 0.24
CA LYS A 135 -20.12 1.75 0.05
C LYS A 135 -20.02 0.82 1.27
N SER A 136 -20.09 1.37 2.49
CA SER A 136 -20.11 0.60 3.72
C SER A 136 -21.35 -0.28 3.84
N GLU A 137 -22.54 0.26 3.53
CA GLU A 137 -23.79 -0.49 3.53
C GLU A 137 -23.78 -1.63 2.51
N LEU A 138 -23.29 -1.38 1.29
CA LEU A 138 -23.18 -2.41 0.26
C LEU A 138 -22.19 -3.52 0.65
N ALA A 139 -21.15 -3.21 1.43
CA ALA A 139 -20.24 -4.22 1.97
C ALA A 139 -20.95 -5.10 3.00
N LYS A 140 -21.70 -4.50 3.94
CA LYS A 140 -22.50 -5.23 4.94
C LYS A 140 -23.51 -6.17 4.28
N VAL A 141 -24.28 -5.64 3.32
CA VAL A 141 -25.27 -6.41 2.57
C VAL A 141 -24.61 -7.52 1.72
N ARG A 142 -23.42 -7.27 1.17
CA ARG A 142 -22.68 -8.35 0.50
C ARG A 142 -22.31 -9.45 1.50
N ASP A 143 -21.80 -9.10 2.67
CA ASP A 143 -21.36 -10.07 3.67
C ASP A 143 -22.50 -10.94 4.21
N GLU A 144 -23.72 -10.41 4.28
CA GLU A 144 -24.92 -11.17 4.63
C GLU A 144 -25.36 -12.17 3.54
N PHE A 145 -25.11 -11.86 2.28
CA PHE A 145 -25.60 -12.64 1.13
C PHE A 145 -24.49 -13.41 0.40
N LYS A 146 -23.21 -13.32 0.77
CA LYS A 146 -22.12 -14.04 0.09
C LYS A 146 -22.18 -15.55 0.36
N MET A 147 -21.87 -16.39 -0.63
CA MET A 147 -21.78 -17.86 -0.43
C MET A 147 -20.41 -18.29 0.08
N SER A 148 -19.37 -17.63 -0.41
CA SER A 148 -17.99 -17.81 -0.01
C SER A 148 -17.40 -16.46 0.40
N GLU A 149 -16.25 -16.46 1.06
CA GLU A 149 -15.63 -15.22 1.56
C GLU A 149 -15.32 -14.21 0.45
N SER A 150 -14.99 -14.69 -0.75
CA SER A 150 -14.66 -13.89 -1.92
C SER A 150 -15.84 -13.65 -2.87
N ASP A 151 -17.03 -14.14 -2.56
CA ASP A 151 -18.20 -13.99 -3.43
C ASP A 151 -18.73 -12.55 -3.43
N CYS A 152 -18.37 -11.82 -4.48
CA CYS A 152 -18.88 -10.48 -4.76
C CYS A 152 -19.85 -10.45 -5.95
N GLY A 153 -20.06 -11.59 -6.62
CA GLY A 153 -20.61 -11.65 -7.98
C GLY A 153 -21.85 -12.52 -8.14
N SER A 154 -22.23 -13.32 -7.13
CA SER A 154 -23.41 -14.17 -7.22
C SER A 154 -24.70 -13.37 -7.44
N ALA A 155 -25.68 -14.00 -8.08
CA ALA A 155 -26.95 -13.35 -8.41
C ALA A 155 -27.68 -12.85 -7.15
N ARG A 156 -27.61 -13.60 -6.03
CA ARG A 156 -28.21 -13.18 -4.74
C ARG A 156 -27.55 -11.92 -4.16
N VAL A 157 -26.21 -11.84 -4.17
CA VAL A 157 -25.46 -10.66 -3.75
C VAL A 157 -25.82 -9.45 -4.62
N GLN A 158 -25.84 -9.62 -5.95
CA GLN A 158 -26.20 -8.54 -6.87
C GLN A 158 -27.63 -8.03 -6.65
N VAL A 159 -28.60 -8.93 -6.39
CA VAL A 159 -29.99 -8.55 -6.08
C VAL A 159 -30.08 -7.74 -4.78
N ALA A 160 -29.35 -8.14 -3.74
CA ALA A 160 -29.33 -7.44 -2.46
C ALA A 160 -28.70 -6.03 -2.59
N GLN A 161 -27.58 -5.92 -3.31
CA GLN A 161 -26.95 -4.63 -3.62
C GLN A 161 -27.87 -3.70 -4.45
N LEU A 162 -28.51 -4.23 -5.49
CA LEU A 162 -29.47 -3.47 -6.30
C LEU A 162 -30.65 -3.01 -5.45
N THR A 163 -31.15 -3.85 -4.54
CA THR A 163 -32.27 -3.50 -3.66
C THR A 163 -31.91 -2.34 -2.73
N THR A 164 -30.70 -2.36 -2.17
CA THR A 164 -30.19 -1.25 -1.33
C THR A 164 -30.08 0.05 -2.13
N LYS A 165 -29.50 0.00 -3.34
CA LYS A 165 -29.42 1.16 -4.24
C LYS A 165 -30.79 1.70 -4.65
N ILE A 166 -31.74 0.82 -4.95
CA ILE A 166 -33.13 1.19 -5.30
C ILE A 166 -33.80 1.88 -4.13
N LYS A 167 -33.69 1.34 -2.90
CA LYS A 167 -34.25 1.96 -1.69
C LYS A 167 -33.68 3.37 -1.48
N HIS A 168 -32.36 3.50 -1.51
CA HIS A 168 -31.69 4.79 -1.35
C HIS A 168 -32.11 5.80 -2.42
N LEU A 169 -32.03 5.43 -3.71
CA LEU A 169 -32.38 6.33 -4.81
C LEU A 169 -33.87 6.71 -4.79
N SER A 170 -34.74 5.80 -4.37
CA SER A 170 -36.19 6.08 -4.27
C SER A 170 -36.53 7.12 -3.21
N ALA A 171 -35.77 7.20 -2.12
CA ALA A 171 -35.99 8.18 -1.04
C ALA A 171 -35.60 9.60 -1.44
N VAL A 172 -34.59 9.75 -2.30
CA VAL A 172 -34.05 11.06 -2.73
C VAL A 172 -34.55 11.50 -4.11
N LEU A 173 -35.43 10.72 -4.75
CA LEU A 173 -35.86 10.99 -6.13
C LEU A 173 -36.82 12.19 -6.19
N HIS A 174 -36.41 13.25 -6.88
CA HIS A 174 -37.29 14.39 -7.15
C HIS A 174 -38.21 14.15 -8.36
N LYS A 175 -39.44 14.69 -8.32
CA LYS A 175 -40.45 14.53 -9.39
C LYS A 175 -39.98 15.03 -10.76
N LYS A 176 -39.12 16.06 -10.80
CA LYS A 176 -38.59 16.64 -12.04
C LYS A 176 -37.34 15.91 -12.57
N ASP A 177 -36.68 15.09 -11.78
CA ASP A 177 -35.50 14.35 -12.23
C ASP A 177 -35.91 13.11 -13.05
N LYS A 178 -35.89 13.28 -14.38
CA LYS A 178 -36.23 12.22 -15.33
C LYS A 178 -35.05 11.25 -15.57
N HIS A 179 -33.81 11.72 -15.48
CA HIS A 179 -32.62 10.92 -15.77
C HIS A 179 -32.38 9.88 -14.66
N SER A 180 -32.42 10.31 -13.40
CA SER A 180 -32.31 9.40 -12.25
C SER A 180 -33.48 8.41 -12.19
N ARG A 181 -34.69 8.84 -12.57
CA ARG A 181 -35.85 7.94 -12.69
C ARG A 181 -35.61 6.85 -13.74
N LYS A 182 -35.04 7.19 -14.90
CA LYS A 182 -34.66 6.21 -15.93
C LYS A 182 -33.66 5.20 -15.37
N GLY A 183 -32.64 5.67 -14.63
CA GLY A 183 -31.67 4.82 -13.95
C GLY A 183 -32.32 3.89 -12.91
N LEU A 184 -33.25 4.42 -12.11
CA LEU A 184 -34.03 3.64 -11.13
C LEU A 184 -34.82 2.52 -11.80
N VAL A 185 -35.57 2.83 -12.86
CA VAL A 185 -36.36 1.84 -13.61
C VAL A 185 -35.45 0.76 -14.20
N ALA A 186 -34.30 1.14 -14.77
CA ALA A 186 -33.32 0.18 -15.30
C ALA A 186 -32.78 -0.75 -14.20
N MET A 187 -32.49 -0.23 -12.99
CA MET A 187 -32.07 -1.04 -11.85
C MET A 187 -33.15 -2.03 -11.40
N VAL A 188 -34.42 -1.60 -11.34
CA VAL A 188 -35.55 -2.48 -11.01
C VAL A 188 -35.71 -3.60 -12.03
N GLN A 189 -35.61 -3.28 -13.33
CA GLN A 189 -35.67 -4.27 -14.40
C GLN A 189 -34.49 -5.25 -14.35
N LYS A 190 -33.26 -4.77 -14.09
CA LYS A 190 -32.09 -5.63 -13.90
C LYS A 190 -32.28 -6.59 -12.73
N ARG A 191 -32.80 -6.10 -11.60
CA ARG A 191 -33.14 -6.94 -10.43
C ARG A 191 -34.19 -8.00 -10.79
N LYS A 192 -35.24 -7.63 -11.54
CA LYS A 192 -36.26 -8.57 -12.01
C LYS A 192 -35.65 -9.69 -12.88
N LYS A 193 -34.73 -9.35 -13.79
CA LYS A 193 -34.02 -10.33 -14.63
C LYS A 193 -33.17 -11.30 -13.80
N LEU A 194 -32.43 -10.79 -12.81
CA LEU A 194 -31.63 -11.60 -11.89
C LEU A 194 -32.49 -12.54 -11.04
N LEU A 195 -33.64 -12.07 -10.53
CA LEU A 195 -34.58 -12.93 -9.80
C LEU A 195 -35.20 -14.00 -10.70
N LYS A 196 -35.55 -13.68 -11.96
CA LYS A 196 -36.02 -14.68 -12.94
C LYS A 196 -34.95 -15.74 -13.20
N TYR A 197 -33.68 -15.34 -13.27
CA TYR A 197 -32.56 -16.26 -13.38
C TYR A 197 -32.41 -17.15 -12.13
N LEU A 198 -32.39 -16.54 -10.95
CA LEU A 198 -32.22 -17.27 -9.69
C LEU A 198 -33.35 -18.29 -9.49
N ARG A 199 -34.61 -17.91 -9.77
CA ARG A 199 -35.78 -18.79 -9.69
C ARG A 199 -35.66 -20.05 -10.55
N ARG A 200 -34.99 -19.99 -11.71
CA ARG A 200 -34.81 -21.16 -12.61
C ARG A 200 -33.57 -21.99 -12.31
N THR A 201 -32.58 -21.43 -11.62
CA THR A 201 -31.30 -22.12 -11.35
C THR A 201 -31.20 -22.65 -9.94
N ASP A 202 -31.66 -21.88 -8.95
CA ASP A 202 -31.54 -22.19 -7.52
C ASP A 202 -32.76 -21.64 -6.78
N TRP A 203 -33.71 -22.53 -6.52
CA TRP A 203 -34.97 -22.21 -5.86
C TRP A 203 -34.79 -21.85 -4.38
N GLU A 204 -33.86 -22.49 -3.68
CA GLU A 204 -33.62 -22.25 -2.25
C GLU A 204 -33.04 -20.85 -2.03
N SER A 205 -32.02 -20.49 -2.80
CA SER A 205 -31.47 -19.13 -2.79
C SER A 205 -32.52 -18.09 -3.20
N TYR A 206 -33.42 -18.42 -4.13
CA TYR A 206 -34.50 -17.53 -4.53
C TYR A 206 -35.47 -17.24 -3.37
N CYS A 207 -35.97 -18.29 -2.69
CA CYS A 207 -36.83 -18.15 -1.52
C CYS A 207 -36.16 -17.36 -0.40
N PHE A 208 -34.89 -17.67 -0.08
CA PHE A 208 -34.11 -16.96 0.92
C PHE A 208 -34.00 -15.45 0.61
N VAL A 209 -33.70 -15.10 -0.64
CA VAL A 209 -33.57 -13.70 -1.06
C VAL A 209 -34.91 -12.96 -0.98
N LEU A 210 -36.01 -13.61 -1.37
CA LEU A 210 -37.34 -13.00 -1.27
C LEU A 210 -37.72 -12.68 0.17
N ASP A 211 -37.56 -13.64 1.07
CA ASP A 211 -37.88 -13.50 2.49
C ASP A 211 -37.03 -12.41 3.14
N LYS A 212 -35.70 -12.51 3.01
CA LYS A 212 -34.75 -11.60 3.64
C LYS A 212 -34.89 -10.14 3.16
N LEU A 213 -35.21 -9.93 1.88
CA LEU A 213 -35.34 -8.59 1.30
C LEU A 213 -36.79 -8.07 1.30
N GLY A 214 -37.77 -8.89 1.69
CA GLY A 214 -39.20 -8.56 1.62
C GLY A 214 -39.70 -8.33 0.20
N LEU A 215 -39.17 -9.09 -0.77
CA LEU A 215 -39.58 -9.00 -2.17
C LEU A 215 -40.73 -9.97 -2.46
N ARG A 216 -41.67 -9.57 -3.32
CA ARG A 216 -42.82 -10.40 -3.70
C ARG A 216 -42.49 -11.24 -4.93
N ASP A 217 -42.92 -12.49 -4.93
CA ASP A 217 -43.00 -13.28 -6.16
C ASP A 217 -44.21 -12.79 -6.99
N ASN A 218 -44.01 -12.66 -8.29
CA ASN A 218 -45.12 -12.46 -9.22
C ASN A 218 -44.94 -13.47 -10.37
N PRO A 219 -45.77 -14.52 -10.44
CA PRO A 219 -45.63 -15.60 -11.41
C PRO A 219 -45.90 -15.17 -12.86
N ASP A 220 -46.40 -13.96 -13.12
CA ASP A 220 -46.63 -13.42 -14.47
C ASP A 220 -45.32 -13.08 -15.19
N TYR A 221 -44.64 -14.13 -15.62
CA TYR A 221 -43.48 -14.09 -16.48
C TYR A 221 -43.84 -14.69 -17.85
N LYS A 222 -44.87 -14.14 -18.51
CA LYS A 222 -45.08 -14.45 -19.94
C LYS A 222 -43.79 -14.09 -20.69
N ASN A 223 -43.30 -15.08 -21.44
CA ASN A 223 -42.06 -15.04 -22.22
C ASN A 223 -42.09 -13.90 -23.25
#